data_AF-A0A2S9Y0C8-F1
#
_entry.id   AF-A0A2S9Y0C8-F1
#
_cell.length_a   1.000
_cell.length_b   1.000
_cell.length_c   1.000
_cell.angle_alpha   90.00
_cell.angle_beta   90.00
_cell.angle_gamma   90.00
#
_symmetry.space_group_name_H-M   'P 1'
#
loop_
_entity.id
_entity.type
_entity.pdbx_description
1 polymer ?
#
loop_
_entity_poly.entity_id
_entity_poly.type
_entity_poly.pdbx_seq_one_letter_code
_entity_poly.pdbx_strand_id
1 'polypeptide(L)'
;MRTQTIIALCATLTIVAACGDDVGSSEGYTSAGDGDGDSTSGDGDGDPSGDGDGDPSGDGDGDSGIPIEPDNMIDNFEDGDGALIPNNGRKGYWYTFNDESMGATQTPATDMVLPEAGGAAGTAMAMHTTGSGFIDWGAGVGIDLNNQGDPEGGDGIKMIYDASAYTGIVVTAKGNAQIRAAVQIEATIPPAEGGTCDIDCDPHGKVLLLSDEWQQFTLPFDQLNQEGWGTPASWDATKIVGVQFKVAKGTDFDFWIDEVGFY
;
A
#
# COMPACT_ATOMS: atom_id res chain seq x y z
N MET A 1 17.24 -48.06 5.20
CA MET A 1 18.30 -47.61 6.13
C MET A 1 19.40 -46.96 5.30
N ARG A 2 19.36 -45.63 5.17
CA ARG A 2 20.37 -44.85 4.45
C ARG A 2 21.02 -43.91 5.45
N THR A 3 22.33 -44.05 5.58
CA THR A 3 23.20 -43.37 6.54
C THR A 3 23.42 -41.93 6.07
N GLN A 4 22.99 -40.94 6.87
CA GLN A 4 23.34 -39.53 6.66
C GLN A 4 24.58 -39.18 7.48
N THR A 5 25.61 -38.72 6.80
CA THR A 5 26.85 -38.22 7.37
C THR A 5 26.70 -36.72 7.64
N ILE A 6 26.75 -36.33 8.91
CA ILE A 6 26.74 -34.92 9.35
C ILE A 6 28.18 -34.40 9.27
N ILE A 7 28.41 -33.40 8.42
CA ILE A 7 29.67 -32.62 8.40
C ILE A 7 29.36 -31.28 9.09
N ALA A 8 29.96 -31.08 10.26
CA ALA A 8 29.92 -29.84 11.02
C ALA A 8 30.84 -28.80 10.37
N LEU A 9 30.30 -27.64 9.99
CA LEU A 9 31.06 -26.50 9.49
C LEU A 9 31.27 -25.49 10.63
N CYS A 10 32.52 -25.26 10.97
CA CYS A 10 32.97 -24.37 12.03
C CYS A 10 33.12 -22.95 11.46
N ALA A 11 32.34 -21.98 11.96
CA ALA A 11 32.44 -20.58 11.55
C ALA A 11 33.35 -19.80 12.52
N THR A 12 34.47 -19.30 12.02
CA THR A 12 35.37 -18.40 12.74
C THR A 12 34.93 -16.94 12.57
N LEU A 13 34.53 -16.32 13.67
CA LEU A 13 34.20 -14.90 13.80
C LEU A 13 35.48 -14.06 13.88
N THR A 14 35.66 -13.10 12.98
CA THR A 14 36.75 -12.11 13.05
C THR A 14 36.16 -10.72 13.34
N ILE A 15 36.51 -10.14 14.47
CA ILE A 15 36.10 -8.79 14.90
C ILE A 15 37.23 -7.83 14.55
N VAL A 16 36.95 -6.81 13.73
CA VAL A 16 37.85 -5.68 13.49
C VAL A 16 37.40 -4.52 14.37
N ALA A 17 38.24 -4.13 15.32
CA ALA A 17 38.07 -2.92 16.13
C ALA A 17 38.81 -1.76 15.44
N ALA A 18 38.09 -0.69 15.10
CA ALA A 18 38.65 0.57 14.61
C ALA A 18 38.60 1.62 15.73
N CYS A 19 39.76 2.15 16.09
CA CYS A 19 39.90 3.34 16.93
C CYS A 19 39.91 4.57 16.02
N GLY A 20 39.03 5.54 16.29
CA GLY A 20 39.06 6.88 15.70
C GLY A 20 39.11 7.91 16.82
N ASP A 21 40.30 8.50 17.01
CA ASP A 21 40.50 9.69 17.82
C ASP A 21 39.99 10.92 17.04
N ASP A 22 39.16 11.75 17.64
CA ASP A 22 39.07 13.16 17.24
C ASP A 22 38.85 14.05 18.47
N VAL A 23 39.81 14.93 18.70
CA VAL A 23 39.92 15.81 19.86
C VAL A 23 40.03 17.23 19.34
N GLY A 24 39.02 18.06 19.61
CA GLY A 24 39.18 19.50 19.46
C GLY A 24 37.89 20.25 19.16
N SER A 25 37.20 20.72 20.20
CA SER A 25 36.43 21.96 20.09
C SER A 25 36.50 22.72 21.41
N SER A 26 37.33 23.77 21.42
CA SER A 26 37.43 24.75 22.48
C SER A 26 36.47 25.91 22.22
N GLU A 27 35.93 26.42 23.32
CA GLU A 27 34.89 27.42 23.47
C GLU A 27 35.14 28.78 22.80
N GLY A 28 34.05 29.50 22.52
CA GLY A 28 34.06 30.91 22.14
C GLY A 28 32.72 31.57 22.40
N TYR A 29 32.44 31.88 23.67
CA TYR A 29 31.38 32.82 24.05
C TYR A 29 31.87 34.26 23.86
N THR A 30 31.11 35.09 23.13
CA THR A 30 31.01 36.53 23.41
C THR A 30 29.59 37.01 23.17
N SER A 31 29.12 37.83 24.11
CA SER A 31 27.80 38.45 24.19
C SER A 31 27.90 39.95 23.84
N ALA A 32 26.73 40.51 23.51
CA ALA A 32 26.27 41.88 23.69
C ALA A 32 26.18 42.78 22.44
N GLY A 33 24.97 43.32 22.27
CA GLY A 33 24.60 44.36 21.31
C GLY A 33 23.13 44.71 21.46
N ASP A 34 22.82 45.52 22.48
CA ASP A 34 21.52 46.14 22.76
C ASP A 34 21.04 47.07 21.63
N GLY A 35 19.72 47.23 21.50
CA GLY A 35 19.09 48.22 20.63
C GLY A 35 17.58 48.33 20.83
N ASP A 36 17.18 49.09 21.86
CA ASP A 36 15.83 49.56 22.15
C ASP A 36 15.28 50.57 21.10
N GLY A 37 13.95 50.65 20.98
CA GLY A 37 13.20 51.76 20.36
C GLY A 37 11.82 51.33 19.85
N ASP A 38 10.78 51.27 20.69
CA ASP A 38 9.87 52.35 21.14
C ASP A 38 8.55 52.42 20.32
N SER A 39 7.48 52.05 21.05
CA SER A 39 6.05 52.39 21.03
C SER A 39 5.41 53.14 19.85
N THR A 40 4.22 52.69 19.44
CA THR A 40 2.98 53.46 19.67
C THR A 40 1.72 52.63 19.37
N SER A 41 0.73 52.89 20.22
CA SER A 41 -0.65 52.38 20.27
C SER A 41 -1.52 52.73 19.06
N GLY A 42 -2.48 51.84 18.74
CA GLY A 42 -3.63 52.15 17.90
C GLY A 42 -4.73 51.10 18.07
N ASP A 43 -5.72 51.42 18.91
CA ASP A 43 -7.00 50.72 19.00
C ASP A 43 -7.76 50.84 17.67
N GLY A 44 -8.41 49.75 17.26
CA GLY A 44 -9.24 49.72 16.06
C GLY A 44 -10.13 48.48 16.02
N ASP A 45 -11.27 48.58 16.68
CA ASP A 45 -12.42 47.69 16.53
C ASP A 45 -12.85 47.58 15.06
N GLY A 46 -13.10 46.36 14.58
CA GLY A 46 -13.58 46.12 13.23
C GLY A 46 -13.87 44.65 12.92
N ASP A 47 -14.89 44.08 13.56
CA ASP A 47 -15.69 42.99 12.99
C ASP A 47 -16.89 43.64 12.26
N PRO A 48 -17.21 43.26 11.02
CA PRO A 48 -18.22 42.21 10.87
C PRO A 48 -17.96 41.22 9.72
N SER A 49 -18.30 39.96 10.00
CA SER A 49 -18.88 38.97 9.08
C SER A 49 -18.07 38.62 7.82
N GLY A 50 -17.32 37.53 7.91
CA GLY A 50 -16.96 36.71 6.76
C GLY A 50 -17.35 35.27 7.08
N ASP A 51 -18.51 34.85 6.58
CA ASP A 51 -18.92 33.46 6.49
C ASP A 51 -17.90 32.72 5.63
N GLY A 52 -16.87 32.19 6.29
CA GLY A 52 -15.97 31.20 5.71
C GLY A 52 -16.59 29.85 5.92
N ASP A 53 -17.55 29.50 5.06
CA ASP A 53 -17.94 28.13 4.79
C ASP A 53 -16.67 27.38 4.41
N GLY A 54 -16.01 26.81 5.41
CA GLY A 54 -14.99 25.79 5.24
C GLY A 54 -15.73 24.58 4.73
N ASP A 55 -15.90 24.53 3.41
CA ASP A 55 -16.25 23.38 2.60
C ASP A 55 -15.47 22.17 3.13
N PRO A 56 -16.09 21.25 3.89
CA PRO A 56 -15.65 19.89 3.74
C PRO A 56 -16.14 19.53 2.34
N SER A 57 -15.21 19.24 1.43
CA SER A 57 -15.50 18.46 0.23
C SER A 57 -15.97 17.07 0.68
N GLY A 58 -17.14 17.03 1.32
CA GLY A 58 -18.09 15.96 1.24
C GLY A 58 -18.75 16.21 -0.09
N ASP A 59 -18.24 15.49 -1.09
CA ASP A 59 -18.97 15.20 -2.30
C ASP A 59 -20.18 14.36 -1.88
N GLY A 60 -21.16 15.04 -1.28
CA GLY A 60 -22.53 14.61 -1.11
C GLY A 60 -23.25 14.83 -2.43
N ASP A 61 -22.68 14.31 -3.51
CA ASP A 61 -23.41 14.02 -4.72
C ASP A 61 -23.82 12.55 -4.63
N GLY A 62 -25.10 12.30 -4.89
CA GLY A 62 -25.63 10.95 -5.09
C GLY A 62 -25.06 10.35 -6.38
N ASP A 63 -23.73 10.22 -6.43
CA ASP A 63 -23.01 9.61 -7.51
C ASP A 63 -23.33 8.13 -7.50
N SER A 64 -24.01 7.72 -8.57
CA SER A 64 -24.18 6.30 -8.84
C SER A 64 -22.78 5.83 -9.18
N GLY A 65 -22.08 5.21 -8.21
CA GLY A 65 -20.67 4.86 -8.35
C GLY A 65 -20.33 4.24 -9.70
N ILE A 66 -19.09 4.39 -10.15
CA ILE A 66 -18.60 3.88 -11.44
C ILE A 66 -18.96 2.40 -11.57
N PRO A 67 -19.83 2.02 -12.53
CA PRO A 67 -20.16 0.63 -12.76
C PRO A 67 -18.96 -0.09 -13.38
N ILE A 68 -18.69 -1.30 -12.90
CA ILE A 68 -17.67 -2.17 -13.48
C ILE A 68 -18.34 -3.06 -14.52
N GLU A 69 -17.90 -2.97 -15.77
CA GLU A 69 -18.35 -3.91 -16.80
C GLU A 69 -17.93 -5.34 -16.42
N PRO A 70 -18.76 -6.37 -16.64
CA PRO A 70 -18.44 -7.74 -16.22
C PRO A 70 -17.07 -8.24 -16.68
N ASP A 71 -16.67 -7.92 -17.92
CA ASP A 71 -15.36 -8.31 -18.48
C ASP A 71 -14.17 -7.54 -17.84
N ASN A 72 -14.46 -6.41 -17.19
CA ASN A 72 -13.47 -5.55 -16.52
C ASN A 72 -13.34 -5.87 -15.02
N MET A 73 -14.24 -6.68 -14.47
CA MET A 73 -14.16 -7.12 -13.07
C MET A 73 -12.86 -7.90 -12.84
N ILE A 74 -12.05 -7.41 -11.91
CA ILE A 74 -10.88 -8.12 -11.40
C ILE A 74 -11.36 -9.14 -10.39
N ASP A 75 -12.16 -8.71 -9.42
CA ASP A 75 -12.76 -9.61 -8.44
C ASP A 75 -13.96 -8.97 -7.76
N ASN A 76 -15.01 -9.76 -7.53
CA ASN A 76 -16.16 -9.41 -6.70
C ASN A 76 -16.41 -10.43 -5.58
N PHE A 77 -15.51 -11.40 -5.39
CA PHE A 77 -15.48 -12.38 -4.30
C PHE A 77 -16.67 -13.34 -4.21
N GLU A 78 -17.67 -13.23 -5.09
CA GLU A 78 -18.92 -14.00 -5.02
C GLU A 78 -18.76 -15.48 -5.40
N ASP A 79 -17.65 -15.87 -6.02
CA ASP A 79 -17.32 -17.28 -6.26
C ASP A 79 -16.73 -17.99 -5.02
N GLY A 80 -16.39 -17.22 -3.98
CA GLY A 80 -16.01 -17.72 -2.67
C GLY A 80 -14.62 -18.36 -2.62
N ASP A 81 -13.78 -18.12 -3.63
CA ASP A 81 -12.40 -18.58 -3.65
C ASP A 81 -11.40 -17.43 -3.54
N GLY A 82 -10.11 -17.76 -3.48
CA GLY A 82 -9.03 -16.78 -3.33
C GLY A 82 -8.44 -16.31 -4.66
N ALA A 83 -9.04 -16.67 -5.79
CA ALA A 83 -8.56 -16.32 -7.12
C ALA A 83 -9.31 -15.09 -7.65
N LEU A 84 -8.62 -14.27 -8.45
CA LEU A 84 -9.31 -13.26 -9.23
C LEU A 84 -10.19 -13.89 -10.32
N ILE A 85 -11.13 -13.13 -10.86
CA ILE A 85 -11.95 -13.54 -12.00
C ILE A 85 -11.07 -13.59 -13.28
N PRO A 86 -10.98 -14.73 -13.99
CA PRO A 86 -10.02 -14.96 -15.06
C PRO A 86 -10.42 -14.32 -16.41
N ASN A 87 -10.89 -13.08 -16.37
CA ASN A 87 -11.29 -12.31 -17.52
C ASN A 87 -10.09 -11.69 -18.23
N ASN A 88 -10.16 -11.60 -19.56
CA ASN A 88 -9.15 -10.94 -20.40
C ASN A 88 -7.71 -11.44 -20.16
N GLY A 89 -7.54 -12.73 -19.84
CA GLY A 89 -6.23 -13.36 -19.63
C GLY A 89 -5.64 -13.15 -18.23
N ARG A 90 -6.37 -12.49 -17.32
CA ARG A 90 -5.98 -12.41 -15.90
C ARG A 90 -5.98 -13.80 -15.27
N LYS A 91 -5.06 -13.99 -14.33
CA LYS A 91 -4.93 -15.21 -13.54
C LYS A 91 -4.09 -14.87 -12.31
N GLY A 92 -4.62 -15.04 -11.12
CA GLY A 92 -3.98 -14.56 -9.91
C GLY A 92 -4.70 -15.04 -8.66
N TYR A 93 -4.01 -15.00 -7.54
CA TYR A 93 -4.55 -15.33 -6.22
C TYR A 93 -4.29 -14.18 -5.25
N TRP A 94 -5.26 -13.91 -4.39
CA TRP A 94 -5.11 -12.94 -3.31
C TRP A 94 -4.12 -13.47 -2.29
N TYR A 95 -3.29 -12.57 -1.79
CA TYR A 95 -2.25 -12.87 -0.80
C TYR A 95 -2.19 -11.79 0.28
N THR A 96 -1.75 -12.19 1.47
CA THR A 96 -1.41 -11.27 2.56
C THR A 96 0.11 -11.10 2.59
N PHE A 97 0.56 -9.92 2.98
CA PHE A 97 1.98 -9.62 3.15
C PHE A 97 2.18 -8.69 4.35
N ASN A 98 3.30 -8.86 5.05
CA ASN A 98 3.68 -8.02 6.17
C ASN A 98 5.19 -8.01 6.40
N ASP A 99 5.64 -7.09 7.25
CA ASP A 99 7.05 -6.88 7.58
C ASP A 99 7.62 -7.89 8.60
N GLU A 100 6.88 -8.96 8.93
CA GLU A 100 7.29 -10.04 9.84
C GLU A 100 7.70 -9.55 11.25
N SER A 101 7.23 -8.37 11.67
CA SER A 101 7.48 -7.82 13.00
C SER A 101 7.16 -8.83 14.11
N MET A 102 8.10 -9.01 15.04
CA MET A 102 7.95 -9.98 16.13
C MET A 102 6.72 -9.66 16.99
N GLY A 103 5.78 -10.59 17.05
CA GLY A 103 4.54 -10.45 17.84
C GLY A 103 3.42 -9.70 17.12
N ALA A 104 3.64 -9.24 15.90
CA ALA A 104 2.58 -8.71 15.05
C ALA A 104 1.66 -9.85 14.58
N THR A 105 0.43 -9.48 14.23
CA THR A 105 -0.59 -10.43 13.74
C THR A 105 -1.27 -9.87 12.51
N GLN A 106 -1.57 -10.74 11.55
CA GLN A 106 -2.42 -10.44 10.40
C GLN A 106 -3.37 -11.62 10.15
N THR A 107 -4.62 -11.31 9.80
CA THR A 107 -5.61 -12.27 9.32
C THR A 107 -6.15 -11.77 7.97
N PRO A 108 -6.32 -12.63 6.95
CA PRO A 108 -5.92 -14.04 6.90
C PRO A 108 -4.41 -14.25 7.05
N ALA A 109 -4.00 -15.44 7.49
CA ALA A 109 -2.59 -15.82 7.50
C ALA A 109 -2.11 -16.11 6.05
N THR A 110 -0.81 -16.30 5.87
CA THR A 110 -0.13 -16.36 4.56
C THR A 110 -0.40 -17.63 3.73
N ASP A 111 -1.24 -18.55 4.20
CA ASP A 111 -1.50 -19.84 3.58
C ASP A 111 -2.62 -19.81 2.53
N MET A 112 -3.77 -19.18 2.83
CA MET A 112 -4.83 -18.97 1.83
C MET A 112 -5.71 -17.79 2.23
N VAL A 113 -5.78 -16.80 1.35
CA VAL A 113 -6.67 -15.65 1.52
C VAL A 113 -8.01 -15.99 0.88
N LEU A 114 -9.05 -16.10 1.69
CA LEU A 114 -10.40 -16.34 1.24
C LEU A 114 -11.30 -15.16 1.60
N PRO A 115 -12.34 -14.90 0.80
CA PRO A 115 -13.32 -13.91 1.13
C PRO A 115 -14.19 -14.35 2.31
N GLU A 116 -14.74 -13.37 3.02
CA GLU A 116 -15.62 -13.54 4.18
C GLU A 116 -17.00 -12.95 3.88
N ALA A 117 -18.02 -13.45 4.60
CA ALA A 117 -19.37 -12.90 4.47
C ALA A 117 -19.44 -11.47 5.00
N GLY A 118 -19.99 -10.55 4.22
CA GLY A 118 -20.09 -9.13 4.60
C GLY A 118 -20.02 -8.12 3.45
N GLY A 119 -20.32 -8.57 2.23
CA GLY A 119 -20.12 -7.83 0.98
C GLY A 119 -20.77 -6.43 0.91
N ALA A 120 -20.27 -5.63 -0.03
CA ALA A 120 -20.73 -4.28 -0.32
C ALA A 120 -22.05 -4.28 -1.10
N ALA A 121 -22.86 -3.24 -0.92
CA ALA A 121 -24.06 -3.00 -1.75
C ALA A 121 -25.04 -4.19 -1.91
N GLY A 122 -25.04 -5.14 -0.97
CA GLY A 122 -25.91 -6.32 -1.00
C GLY A 122 -25.31 -7.58 -1.64
N THR A 123 -24.01 -7.57 -1.99
CA THR A 123 -23.23 -8.77 -2.29
C THR A 123 -23.03 -9.62 -1.02
N ALA A 124 -22.66 -10.89 -1.18
CA ALA A 124 -22.55 -11.82 -0.07
C ALA A 124 -21.14 -11.79 0.54
N MET A 125 -20.11 -11.64 -0.28
CA MET A 125 -18.72 -11.91 0.04
C MET A 125 -17.85 -10.68 -0.20
N ALA A 126 -16.77 -10.54 0.57
CA ALA A 126 -15.75 -9.52 0.37
C ALA A 126 -14.41 -9.96 0.95
N MET A 127 -13.33 -9.34 0.51
CA MET A 127 -12.03 -9.49 1.15
C MET A 127 -12.04 -8.74 2.49
N HIS A 128 -11.62 -9.41 3.56
CA HIS A 128 -11.48 -8.82 4.89
C HIS A 128 -10.07 -9.07 5.40
N THR A 129 -9.43 -8.06 5.97
CA THR A 129 -8.17 -8.26 6.68
C THR A 129 -8.09 -7.43 7.95
N THR A 130 -7.48 -8.03 8.97
CA THR A 130 -7.20 -7.38 10.25
C THR A 130 -5.73 -7.56 10.61
N GLY A 131 -5.17 -6.63 11.37
CA GLY A 131 -3.81 -6.78 11.87
C GLY A 131 -3.36 -5.68 12.82
N SER A 132 -2.25 -5.93 13.50
CA SER A 132 -1.68 -5.04 14.52
C SER A 132 -0.22 -5.37 14.80
N GLY A 133 0.50 -4.41 15.39
CA GLY A 133 1.85 -4.63 15.92
C GLY A 133 3.01 -4.53 14.92
N PHE A 134 2.76 -4.13 13.67
CA PHE A 134 3.82 -3.93 12.66
C PHE A 134 4.66 -2.69 12.95
N ILE A 135 6.00 -2.80 12.91
CA ILE A 135 6.91 -1.73 13.33
C ILE A 135 7.90 -1.26 12.27
N ASP A 136 7.97 -1.90 11.09
CA ASP A 136 8.98 -1.60 10.08
C ASP A 136 8.40 -0.86 8.87
N TRP A 137 7.66 -1.55 8.00
CA TRP A 137 6.96 -0.94 6.86
C TRP A 137 5.45 -1.21 6.86
N GLY A 138 4.95 -2.16 7.64
CA GLY A 138 3.52 -2.42 7.80
C GLY A 138 3.06 -3.76 7.22
N ALA A 139 1.82 -3.78 6.71
CA ALA A 139 1.16 -4.98 6.20
C ALA A 139 0.11 -4.65 5.14
N GLY A 140 -0.46 -5.67 4.51
CA GLY A 140 -1.53 -5.48 3.54
C GLY A 140 -2.01 -6.76 2.87
N VAL A 141 -2.92 -6.57 1.92
CA VAL A 141 -3.40 -7.61 1.01
C VAL A 141 -3.17 -7.17 -0.42
N GLY A 142 -2.97 -8.12 -1.33
CA GLY A 142 -2.73 -7.82 -2.73
C GLY A 142 -3.15 -8.93 -3.66
N ILE A 143 -3.15 -8.60 -4.94
CA ILE A 143 -3.48 -9.50 -6.04
C ILE A 143 -2.53 -9.22 -7.21
N ASP A 144 -1.89 -10.27 -7.71
CA ASP A 144 -1.15 -10.22 -8.97
C ASP A 144 -2.12 -10.48 -10.12
N LEU A 145 -2.11 -9.64 -11.15
CA LEU A 145 -3.05 -9.75 -12.26
C LEU A 145 -2.73 -10.91 -13.21
N ASN A 146 -1.46 -11.35 -13.21
CA ASN A 146 -0.96 -12.42 -14.06
C ASN A 146 0.15 -13.20 -13.35
N ASN A 147 -0.25 -14.05 -12.42
CA ASN A 147 0.60 -14.98 -11.69
C ASN A 147 -0.18 -16.26 -11.39
N GLN A 148 0.21 -17.40 -11.98
CA GLN A 148 -0.47 -18.69 -11.75
C GLN A 148 0.03 -19.44 -10.51
N GLY A 149 0.94 -18.84 -9.74
CA GLY A 149 1.73 -19.56 -8.75
C GLY A 149 2.76 -20.49 -9.40
N ASP A 150 3.56 -21.17 -8.58
CA ASP A 150 4.49 -22.20 -9.03
C ASP A 150 3.80 -23.58 -9.07
N PRO A 151 3.79 -24.30 -10.21
CA PRO A 151 3.29 -25.68 -10.28
C PRO A 151 3.96 -26.66 -9.31
N GLU A 152 5.17 -26.36 -8.85
CA GLU A 152 5.96 -27.17 -7.90
C GLU A 152 5.79 -26.70 -6.43
N GLY A 153 4.97 -25.67 -6.19
CA GLY A 153 4.72 -25.05 -4.89
C GLY A 153 5.61 -23.84 -4.64
N GLY A 154 4.99 -22.65 -4.58
CA GLY A 154 5.66 -21.36 -4.41
C GLY A 154 4.83 -20.22 -5.01
N ASP A 155 5.27 -18.98 -4.79
CA ASP A 155 4.52 -17.76 -5.12
C ASP A 155 4.44 -17.47 -6.64
N GLY A 156 5.05 -18.29 -7.49
CA GLY A 156 5.13 -18.09 -8.93
C GLY A 156 6.01 -16.89 -9.32
N ILE A 157 6.02 -16.56 -10.63
CA ILE A 157 6.66 -15.34 -11.14
C ILE A 157 5.56 -14.39 -11.56
N LYS A 158 5.62 -13.15 -11.05
CA LYS A 158 4.68 -12.11 -11.43
C LYS A 158 4.93 -11.71 -12.88
N MET A 159 3.90 -11.71 -13.69
CA MET A 159 3.97 -11.32 -15.10
C MET A 159 3.19 -10.04 -15.34
N ILE A 160 3.57 -9.33 -16.41
CA ILE A 160 2.86 -8.13 -16.84
C ILE A 160 1.44 -8.47 -17.34
N TYR A 161 0.54 -7.53 -17.10
CA TYR A 161 -0.81 -7.44 -17.64
C TYR A 161 -0.94 -6.09 -18.36
N ASP A 162 -1.35 -6.13 -19.62
CA ASP A 162 -1.59 -4.93 -20.42
C ASP A 162 -2.96 -4.35 -20.10
N ALA A 163 -2.98 -3.28 -19.32
CA ALA A 163 -4.17 -2.54 -18.92
C ALA A 163 -4.33 -1.22 -19.71
N SER A 164 -3.63 -1.05 -20.85
CA SER A 164 -3.66 0.20 -21.62
C SER A 164 -5.02 0.56 -22.23
N ALA A 165 -5.96 -0.39 -22.23
CA ALA A 165 -7.35 -0.15 -22.63
C ALA A 165 -8.18 0.60 -21.57
N TYR A 166 -7.66 0.73 -20.33
CA TYR A 166 -8.37 1.31 -19.19
C TYR A 166 -7.74 2.63 -18.75
N THR A 167 -8.48 3.39 -17.97
CA THR A 167 -8.07 4.69 -17.41
C THR A 167 -7.86 4.65 -15.90
N GLY A 168 -8.36 3.63 -15.22
CA GLY A 168 -8.14 3.44 -13.80
C GLY A 168 -8.65 2.11 -13.26
N ILE A 169 -8.53 1.99 -11.94
CA ILE A 169 -9.14 0.90 -11.15
C ILE A 169 -10.15 1.52 -10.19
N VAL A 170 -11.29 0.88 -10.04
CA VAL A 170 -12.30 1.19 -9.02
C VAL A 170 -12.32 0.07 -7.99
N VAL A 171 -12.56 0.44 -6.74
CA VAL A 171 -12.62 -0.47 -5.60
C VAL A 171 -13.64 0.03 -4.59
N THR A 172 -14.44 -0.85 -4.02
CA THR A 172 -15.32 -0.51 -2.90
C THR A 172 -14.65 -0.95 -1.61
N ALA A 173 -14.53 -0.07 -0.63
CA ALA A 173 -13.82 -0.35 0.62
C ALA A 173 -14.48 0.32 1.84
N LYS A 174 -14.26 -0.28 3.01
CA LYS A 174 -14.58 0.28 4.33
C LYS A 174 -13.56 -0.20 5.35
N GLY A 175 -13.42 0.49 6.48
CA GLY A 175 -12.50 0.10 7.54
C GLY A 175 -12.12 1.25 8.46
N ASN A 176 -11.28 0.93 9.44
CA ASN A 176 -10.82 1.88 10.45
C ASN A 176 -9.47 2.55 10.13
N ALA A 177 -8.84 2.19 9.00
CA ALA A 177 -7.47 2.56 8.68
C ALA A 177 -7.39 3.43 7.42
N GLN A 178 -6.40 4.32 7.40
CA GLN A 178 -5.90 4.87 6.14
C GLN A 178 -5.12 3.77 5.42
N ILE A 179 -5.47 3.51 4.16
CA ILE A 179 -4.77 2.54 3.32
C ILE A 179 -4.14 3.23 2.11
N ARG A 180 -3.04 2.67 1.60
CA ARG A 180 -2.47 3.04 0.31
C ARG A 180 -2.78 1.94 -0.70
N ALA A 181 -3.57 2.28 -1.70
CA ALA A 181 -3.81 1.44 -2.86
C ALA A 181 -2.68 1.68 -3.87
N ALA A 182 -1.76 0.74 -3.94
CA ALA A 182 -0.62 0.74 -4.83
C ALA A 182 -0.90 -0.13 -6.06
N VAL A 183 -0.58 0.38 -7.25
CA VAL A 183 -0.58 -0.36 -8.50
C VAL A 183 0.86 -0.53 -8.94
N GLN A 184 1.30 -1.78 -8.92
CA GLN A 184 2.68 -2.13 -9.23
C GLN A 184 2.86 -2.27 -10.73
N ILE A 185 3.95 -1.75 -11.25
CA ILE A 185 4.40 -1.98 -12.63
C ILE A 185 5.71 -2.76 -12.62
N GLU A 186 6.09 -3.35 -13.76
CA GLU A 186 7.35 -4.10 -13.94
C GLU A 186 8.57 -3.33 -13.36
N ALA A 187 8.62 -2.02 -13.59
CA ALA A 187 9.68 -1.14 -13.13
C ALA A 187 9.69 -0.83 -11.61
N THR A 188 8.71 -1.31 -10.85
CA THR A 188 8.60 -1.15 -9.39
C THR A 188 8.55 -2.50 -8.66
N ILE A 189 8.93 -3.59 -9.33
CA ILE A 189 8.99 -4.94 -8.77
C ILE A 189 10.45 -5.42 -8.82
N PRO A 190 10.96 -6.10 -7.77
CA PRO A 190 12.30 -6.69 -7.79
C PRO A 190 12.48 -7.74 -8.90
N PRO A 191 13.69 -7.89 -9.48
CA PRO A 191 13.98 -8.95 -10.46
C PRO A 191 13.67 -10.36 -9.97
N ALA A 192 13.83 -10.64 -8.68
CA ALA A 192 13.51 -11.93 -8.08
C ALA A 192 12.02 -12.30 -8.17
N GLU A 193 11.15 -11.30 -8.31
CA GLU A 193 9.69 -11.44 -8.40
C GLU A 193 9.15 -11.26 -9.83
N GLY A 194 10.04 -11.03 -10.82
CA GLY A 194 9.66 -10.84 -12.24
C GLY A 194 9.69 -9.40 -12.75
N GLY A 195 10.17 -8.45 -11.94
CA GLY A 195 10.30 -7.04 -12.35
C GLY A 195 11.71 -6.62 -12.77
N THR A 196 11.96 -5.32 -12.76
CA THR A 196 13.25 -4.72 -13.17
C THR A 196 13.82 -3.71 -12.17
N CYS A 197 13.23 -3.58 -10.98
CA CYS A 197 13.69 -2.64 -9.97
C CYS A 197 14.76 -3.26 -9.06
N ASP A 198 16.00 -2.78 -9.16
CA ASP A 198 17.12 -3.39 -8.41
C ASP A 198 17.13 -3.07 -6.90
N ILE A 199 16.67 -1.88 -6.50
CA ILE A 199 16.71 -1.40 -5.11
C ILE A 199 15.60 -0.37 -4.86
N ASP A 200 15.12 -0.33 -3.61
CA ASP A 200 14.15 0.65 -3.11
C ASP A 200 12.94 0.82 -4.05
N CYS A 201 12.19 -0.27 -4.24
CA CYS A 201 11.09 -0.32 -5.20
C CYS A 201 9.81 0.32 -4.68
N ASP A 202 9.58 1.57 -5.09
CA ASP A 202 8.44 2.39 -4.68
C ASP A 202 7.31 2.30 -5.72
N PRO A 203 6.20 1.60 -5.45
CA PRO A 203 5.11 1.47 -6.41
C PRO A 203 4.25 2.74 -6.48
N HIS A 204 3.67 2.97 -7.66
CA HIS A 204 2.71 4.05 -7.86
C HIS A 204 1.42 3.75 -7.10
N GLY A 205 0.72 4.77 -6.61
CA GLY A 205 -0.51 4.53 -5.86
C GLY A 205 -1.19 5.79 -5.37
N LYS A 206 -2.29 5.61 -4.65
CA LYS A 206 -3.10 6.68 -4.04
C LYS A 206 -3.47 6.29 -2.60
N VAL A 207 -3.59 7.29 -1.73
CA VAL A 207 -4.07 7.11 -0.36
C VAL A 207 -5.60 7.12 -0.36
N LEU A 208 -6.21 6.15 0.33
CA LEU A 208 -7.64 6.05 0.57
C LEU A 208 -7.90 6.22 2.06
N LEU A 209 -8.81 7.13 2.39
CA LEU A 209 -9.27 7.37 3.75
C LEU A 209 -10.57 6.58 3.94
N LEU A 210 -10.49 5.47 4.67
CA LEU A 210 -11.64 4.61 4.90
C LEU A 210 -12.53 5.15 6.03
N SER A 211 -13.82 4.82 5.95
CA SER A 211 -14.79 4.97 7.03
C SER A 211 -15.43 3.62 7.36
N ASP A 212 -16.29 3.57 8.37
CA ASP A 212 -17.06 2.38 8.73
C ASP A 212 -18.15 2.01 7.71
N GLU A 213 -18.42 2.88 6.74
CA GLU A 213 -19.38 2.68 5.67
C GLU A 213 -18.69 2.27 4.36
N TRP A 214 -19.37 1.44 3.56
CA TRP A 214 -18.90 1.08 2.22
C TRP A 214 -18.86 2.31 1.31
N GLN A 215 -17.67 2.61 0.78
CA GLN A 215 -17.44 3.71 -0.14
C GLN A 215 -16.71 3.21 -1.38
N GLN A 216 -17.10 3.72 -2.54
CA GLN A 216 -16.37 3.45 -3.77
C GLN A 216 -15.22 4.46 -3.92
N PHE A 217 -14.02 3.96 -4.21
CA PHE A 217 -12.82 4.73 -4.46
C PHE A 217 -12.32 4.50 -5.87
N THR A 218 -11.75 5.56 -6.46
CA THR A 218 -11.14 5.50 -7.79
C THR A 218 -9.64 5.72 -7.71
N LEU A 219 -8.94 4.94 -8.53
CA LEU A 219 -7.51 4.98 -8.79
C LEU A 219 -7.28 5.36 -10.26
N PRO A 220 -7.53 6.62 -10.67
CA PRO A 220 -7.19 7.06 -12.03
C PRO A 220 -5.69 6.92 -12.27
N PHE A 221 -5.30 6.32 -13.37
CA PHE A 221 -3.89 6.05 -13.70
C PHE A 221 -3.03 7.31 -13.78
N ASP A 222 -3.61 8.43 -14.21
CA ASP A 222 -2.95 9.73 -14.25
C ASP A 222 -2.79 10.42 -12.88
N GLN A 223 -3.39 9.85 -11.82
CA GLN A 223 -3.29 10.32 -10.44
C GLN A 223 -2.40 9.41 -9.57
N LEU A 224 -1.91 8.30 -10.11
CA LEU A 224 -1.03 7.39 -9.36
C LEU A 224 0.39 7.93 -9.34
N ASN A 225 0.94 8.04 -8.14
CA ASN A 225 2.28 8.59 -7.92
C ASN A 225 3.09 7.69 -7.00
N GLN A 226 4.40 7.63 -7.21
CA GLN A 226 5.35 7.10 -6.22
C GLN A 226 5.37 8.01 -4.99
N GLU A 227 5.72 7.46 -3.83
CA GLU A 227 5.84 8.24 -2.58
C GLU A 227 7.13 9.08 -2.53
N GLY A 228 8.11 8.74 -3.37
CA GLY A 228 9.37 9.46 -3.52
C GLY A 228 10.48 8.99 -2.58
N TRP A 229 10.31 7.83 -1.91
CA TRP A 229 11.35 7.24 -1.07
C TRP A 229 12.27 6.29 -1.83
N GLY A 230 11.85 5.81 -3.01
CA GLY A 230 12.56 4.78 -3.77
C GLY A 230 13.06 5.19 -5.15
N THR A 231 13.51 4.20 -5.92
CA THR A 231 13.99 4.38 -7.30
C THR A 231 12.87 4.95 -8.19
N PRO A 232 13.07 6.11 -8.84
CA PRO A 232 12.06 6.70 -9.71
C PRO A 232 11.71 5.80 -10.89
N ALA A 233 10.41 5.60 -11.13
CA ALA A 233 9.85 4.85 -12.24
C ALA A 233 8.77 5.69 -12.94
N SER A 234 8.71 5.63 -14.27
CA SER A 234 7.61 6.24 -15.02
C SER A 234 6.41 5.29 -15.07
N TRP A 235 5.21 5.80 -14.87
CA TRP A 235 3.98 5.04 -15.02
C TRP A 235 3.84 4.45 -16.43
N ASP A 236 3.43 3.18 -16.53
CA ASP A 236 3.16 2.48 -17.78
C ASP A 236 2.04 1.45 -17.60
N ALA A 237 0.84 1.77 -18.11
CA ALA A 237 -0.33 0.91 -18.01
C ALA A 237 -0.22 -0.39 -18.84
N THR A 238 0.75 -0.50 -19.77
CA THR A 238 1.02 -1.76 -20.50
C THR A 238 1.81 -2.76 -19.67
N LYS A 239 2.30 -2.34 -18.49
CA LYS A 239 3.26 -3.06 -17.65
C LYS A 239 2.78 -3.27 -16.22
N ILE A 240 1.46 -3.21 -15.98
CA ILE A 240 0.91 -3.45 -14.64
C ILE A 240 1.15 -4.90 -14.24
N VAL A 241 1.50 -5.12 -12.98
CA VAL A 241 1.78 -6.45 -12.43
C VAL A 241 0.71 -6.84 -11.40
N GLY A 242 0.40 -5.95 -10.46
CA GLY A 242 -0.50 -6.26 -9.35
C GLY A 242 -1.05 -5.01 -8.67
N VAL A 243 -2.03 -5.23 -7.79
CA VAL A 243 -2.66 -4.20 -6.96
C VAL A 243 -2.49 -4.61 -5.49
N GLN A 244 -2.07 -3.67 -4.66
CA GLN A 244 -1.84 -3.88 -3.24
C GLN A 244 -2.55 -2.82 -2.40
N PHE A 245 -3.10 -3.22 -1.27
CA PHE A 245 -3.74 -2.35 -0.29
C PHE A 245 -2.95 -2.41 1.01
N LYS A 246 -2.17 -1.35 1.25
CA LYS A 246 -1.12 -1.31 2.27
C LYS A 246 -1.55 -0.45 3.45
N VAL A 247 -1.27 -0.93 4.66
CA VAL A 247 -1.37 -0.20 5.92
C VAL A 247 0.05 0.06 6.42
N ALA A 248 0.33 1.29 6.84
CA ALA A 248 1.62 1.65 7.39
C ALA A 248 1.84 1.07 8.80
N LYS A 249 3.10 0.91 9.19
CA LYS A 249 3.47 0.52 10.56
C LYS A 249 2.80 1.37 11.65
N GLY A 250 2.68 0.81 12.85
CA GLY A 250 2.11 1.48 14.02
C GLY A 250 0.60 1.73 13.92
N THR A 251 -0.08 1.10 12.96
CA THR A 251 -1.52 1.19 12.76
C THR A 251 -2.14 -0.18 12.97
N ASP A 252 -3.08 -0.26 13.90
CA ASP A 252 -3.99 -1.40 13.99
C ASP A 252 -5.07 -1.21 12.92
N PHE A 253 -5.37 -2.27 12.16
CA PHE A 253 -6.30 -2.19 11.04
C PHE A 253 -7.33 -3.30 11.04
N ASP A 254 -8.50 -2.95 10.54
CA ASP A 254 -9.64 -3.79 10.18
C ASP A 254 -10.29 -3.11 8.97
N PHE A 255 -10.13 -3.72 7.79
CA PHE A 255 -10.70 -3.17 6.57
C PHE A 255 -11.17 -4.25 5.61
N TRP A 256 -12.12 -3.86 4.78
CA TRP A 256 -12.81 -4.69 3.82
C TRP A 256 -12.66 -4.08 2.43
N ILE A 257 -12.56 -4.95 1.42
CA ILE A 257 -12.47 -4.60 0.01
C ILE A 257 -13.45 -5.48 -0.77
N ASP A 258 -14.18 -4.87 -1.69
CA ASP A 258 -15.13 -5.52 -2.57
C ASP A 258 -15.17 -4.81 -3.94
N GLU A 259 -15.76 -5.45 -4.95
CA GLU A 259 -16.04 -4.89 -6.26
C GLU A 259 -14.82 -4.17 -6.87
N VAL A 260 -13.78 -4.94 -7.18
CA VAL A 260 -12.52 -4.46 -7.73
C VAL A 260 -12.54 -4.62 -9.25
N GLY A 261 -12.33 -3.55 -10.01
CA GLY A 261 -12.37 -3.64 -11.47
C GLY A 261 -11.71 -2.48 -12.19
N PHE A 262 -11.49 -2.67 -13.50
CA PHE A 262 -11.02 -1.59 -14.37
C PHE A 262 -12.17 -0.73 -14.93
N TYR A 263 -11.89 0.53 -15.22
CA TYR A 263 -12.81 1.45 -15.92
C TYR A 263 -12.11 2.35 -16.95
#